data_AF-A0A5R8WHK0-F1
#
_entry.id   AF-A0A5R8WHK0-F1
#
_cell.length_a   1.000
_cell.length_b   1.000
_cell.length_c   1.000
_cell.angle_alpha   90.00
_cell.angle_beta   90.00
_cell.angle_gamma   90.00
#
_symmetry.space_group_name_H-M   'P 1'
#
loop_
_entity.id
_entity.type
_entity.pdbx_description
1 polymer ?
#
loop_
_entity_poly.entity_id
_entity_poly.type
_entity_poly.pdbx_seq_one_letter_code
_entity_poly.pdbx_strand_id
1 'polypeptide(L)'
;MLFDLMVGALCALLWLPLVTGYCAYSYERSFWLWFALGLTLPGLSFLVLLGLLWREQRSPGYRLLQDARRILAEAEAHEVEPHE
;
A
#
# COMPACT_ATOMS: atom_id res chain seq x y z
N MET A 1 -32.29 14.68 6.61
CA MET A 1 -32.45 13.80 5.43
C MET A 1 -31.58 14.25 4.24
N LEU A 2 -31.78 15.44 3.65
CA LEU A 2 -30.93 15.89 2.53
C LEU A 2 -29.45 16.05 2.94
N PHE A 3 -29.20 16.66 4.10
CA PHE A 3 -27.85 16.79 4.67
C PHE A 3 -27.18 15.43 4.87
N ASP A 4 -27.90 14.46 5.46
CA ASP A 4 -27.40 13.10 5.66
C ASP A 4 -27.06 12.41 4.33
N LEU A 5 -27.88 12.64 3.29
CA LEU A 5 -27.64 12.11 1.95
C LEU A 5 -26.39 12.72 1.31
N MET A 6 -26.17 14.04 1.48
CA MET A 6 -24.97 14.73 0.98
C MET A 6 -23.71 14.25 1.68
N VAL A 7 -23.76 14.08 3.01
CA VAL A 7 -22.66 13.53 3.80
C VAL A 7 -22.37 12.09 3.39
N GLY A 8 -23.40 11.25 3.24
CA GLY A 8 -23.24 9.87 2.79
C GLY A 8 -22.62 9.77 1.40
N ALA A 9 -23.07 10.59 0.45
CA ALA A 9 -22.50 10.66 -0.89
C ALA A 9 -21.04 11.11 -0.87
N LEU A 10 -20.69 12.14 -0.08
CA LEU A 10 -19.31 12.60 0.07
C LEU A 10 -18.42 11.52 0.67
N CYS A 11 -18.89 10.82 1.71
CA CYS A 11 -18.17 9.69 2.30
C CYS A 11 -17.93 8.56 1.29
N ALA A 12 -18.94 8.19 0.51
CA ALA A 12 -18.81 7.16 -0.52
C ALA A 12 -17.81 7.56 -1.61
N LEU A 13 -17.81 8.84 -2.00
CA LEU A 13 -16.92 9.39 -3.03
C LEU A 13 -15.47 9.48 -2.54
N LEU A 14 -15.26 9.82 -1.26
CA LEU A 14 -13.94 9.88 -0.64
C LEU A 14 -13.39 8.52 -0.23
N TRP A 15 -14.24 7.51 -0.04
CA TRP A 15 -13.82 6.16 0.37
C TRP A 15 -12.81 5.54 -0.61
N LEU A 16 -13.10 5.57 -1.91
CA LEU A 16 -12.23 5.05 -2.97
C LEU A 16 -10.82 5.69 -3.00
N PRO A 17 -10.68 7.03 -3.03
CA PRO A 17 -9.37 7.67 -2.96
C PRO A 17 -8.67 7.47 -1.62
N LEU A 18 -9.40 7.40 -0.50
CA LEU A 18 -8.83 7.07 0.81
C LEU A 18 -8.19 5.68 0.82
N VAL A 19 -8.91 4.66 0.36
CA VAL A 19 -8.40 3.29 0.28
C VAL A 19 -7.21 3.22 -0.69
N THR A 20 -7.30 3.87 -1.84
CA THR A 20 -6.21 3.89 -2.84
C THR A 20 -4.95 4.56 -2.28
N GLY A 21 -5.11 5.71 -1.63
CA GLY A 21 -4.01 6.44 -0.99
C GLY A 21 -3.40 5.65 0.17
N TYR A 22 -4.22 5.00 0.99
CA TYR A 22 -3.75 4.15 2.08
C TYR A 22 -2.95 2.95 1.56
N CYS A 23 -3.45 2.26 0.53
CA CYS A 23 -2.70 1.19 -0.12
C CYS A 23 -1.36 1.70 -0.65
N ALA A 24 -1.33 2.85 -1.33
CA ALA A 24 -0.08 3.45 -1.79
C ALA A 24 0.91 3.72 -0.65
N TYR A 25 0.43 4.24 0.48
CA TYR A 25 1.24 4.48 1.67
C TYR A 25 1.83 3.19 2.25
N SER A 26 1.05 2.09 2.28
CA SER A 26 1.54 0.78 2.71
C SER A 26 2.64 0.20 1.80
N TYR A 27 2.71 0.65 0.54
CA TYR A 27 3.75 0.28 -0.43
C TYR A 27 4.86 1.35 -0.54
N GLU A 28 5.07 2.15 0.50
CA GLU A 28 6.10 3.21 0.57
C GLU A 28 5.98 4.31 -0.51
N ARG A 29 4.80 4.45 -1.12
CA ARG A 29 4.50 5.52 -2.08
C ARG A 29 3.80 6.69 -1.41
N SER A 30 3.91 7.86 -2.02
CA SER A 30 3.36 9.10 -1.47
C SER A 30 1.83 9.10 -1.42
N PHE A 31 1.28 9.06 -0.19
CA PHE A 31 -0.17 9.09 0.06
C PHE A 31 -0.89 10.20 -0.72
N TRP A 32 -0.41 11.44 -0.61
CA TRP A 32 -1.06 12.62 -1.19
C TRP A 32 -1.16 12.58 -2.71
N LEU A 33 -0.15 12.02 -3.38
CA LEU A 33 -0.10 11.92 -4.83
C LEU A 33 -1.16 10.93 -5.32
N TRP A 34 -1.24 9.77 -4.67
CA TRP A 34 -2.23 8.74 -5.01
C TRP A 34 -3.65 9.08 -4.57
N PHE A 35 -3.81 9.82 -3.47
CA PHE A 35 -5.09 10.36 -3.04
C PHE A 35 -5.64 11.38 -4.05
N ALA A 36 -4.83 12.35 -4.49
CA ALA A 36 -5.22 13.32 -5.52
C ALA A 36 -5.53 12.62 -6.86
N LEU A 37 -4.76 11.58 -7.21
CA LEU A 37 -5.02 10.76 -8.38
C LEU A 37 -6.35 10.00 -8.26
N GLY A 38 -6.65 9.43 -7.10
CA GLY A 38 -7.93 8.77 -6.84
C GLY A 38 -9.11 9.73 -6.77
N LEU A 39 -8.88 11.00 -6.41
CA LEU A 39 -9.93 12.02 -6.39
C LEU A 39 -10.29 12.47 -7.82
N THR A 40 -9.29 12.54 -8.70
CA THR A 40 -9.47 12.94 -10.10
C THR A 40 -10.02 11.82 -10.97
N LEU A 41 -9.49 10.60 -10.82
CA LEU A 41 -9.81 9.43 -11.64
C LEU A 41 -9.83 8.14 -10.79
N PRO A 42 -10.84 7.95 -9.92
CA PRO A 42 -10.87 6.87 -8.93
C PRO A 42 -10.74 5.46 -9.51
N GLY A 43 -11.30 5.23 -10.71
CA GLY A 43 -11.19 3.92 -11.37
C GLY A 43 -9.80 3.65 -11.94
N LEU A 44 -9.21 4.63 -12.63
CA LEU A 44 -7.90 4.47 -13.28
C LEU A 44 -6.77 4.43 -12.25
N SER A 45 -6.84 5.23 -11.17
CA SER A 45 -5.84 5.21 -10.11
C SER A 45 -5.73 3.82 -9.48
N PHE A 46 -6.86 3.16 -9.26
CA PHE A 46 -6.90 1.83 -8.67
C PHE A 46 -6.26 0.80 -9.60
N LEU A 47 -6.59 0.81 -10.90
CA LEU A 47 -6.00 -0.10 -11.90
C LEU A 47 -4.49 0.10 -12.04
N VAL A 48 -4.01 1.34 -12.03
CA VAL A 48 -2.59 1.66 -12.12
C VAL A 48 -1.84 1.18 -10.87
N LEU A 49 -2.40 1.39 -9.67
CA LEU A 49 -1.83 0.87 -8.43
C LEU A 49 -1.76 -0.67 -8.44
N LEU A 50 -2.84 -1.32 -8.91
CA LEU A 50 -2.91 -2.78 -9.03
C LEU A 50 -1.85 -3.33 -9.99
N GLY A 51 -1.70 -2.69 -11.15
CA GLY A 51 -0.69 -3.06 -12.15
C GLY A 51 0.74 -2.85 -11.64
N LEU A 52 0.99 -1.77 -10.90
CA LEU A 52 2.27 -1.51 -10.25
C LEU A 52 2.59 -2.56 -9.20
N LEU A 53 1.63 -2.89 -8.33
CA LEU A 53 1.80 -3.94 -7.33
C LEU A 53 2.07 -5.31 -7.97
N TRP A 54 1.35 -5.64 -9.05
CA TRP A 54 1.56 -6.88 -9.77
C TRP A 54 2.96 -6.94 -10.40
N ARG A 55 3.45 -5.82 -10.92
CA ARG A 55 4.82 -5.69 -11.44
C ARG A 55 5.86 -5.79 -10.33
N GLU A 56 5.62 -5.16 -9.17
CA GLU A 56 6.48 -5.19 -7.98
C GLU A 56 6.65 -6.63 -7.48
N GLN A 57 5.56 -7.38 -7.33
CA GLN A 57 5.61 -8.79 -6.93
C GLN A 57 6.32 -9.69 -7.95
N ARG A 58 6.23 -9.35 -9.25
CA ARG A 58 6.91 -10.10 -10.31
C ARG A 58 8.37 -9.70 -10.48
N SER A 59 8.81 -8.64 -9.80
CA SER A 59 10.18 -8.18 -9.85
C SER A 59 11.08 -9.13 -9.03
N PRO A 60 12.22 -9.58 -9.59
CA PRO A 60 13.19 -10.40 -8.85
C PRO A 60 13.69 -9.74 -7.56
N GLY A 61 13.67 -8.41 -7.52
CA GLY A 61 14.11 -7.61 -6.37
C GLY A 61 13.28 -7.86 -5.12
N TYR A 62 11.97 -8.08 -5.23
CA TYR A 62 11.12 -8.35 -4.07
C TYR A 62 11.48 -9.69 -3.41
N ARG A 63 11.75 -10.73 -4.22
CA ARG A 63 12.26 -12.02 -3.73
C ARG A 63 13.59 -11.86 -3.00
N LEU A 64 14.54 -11.15 -3.59
CA LEU A 64 15.85 -10.91 -2.99
C LEU A 64 15.75 -10.14 -1.67
N LEU A 65 14.85 -9.16 -1.58
CA LEU A 65 14.62 -8.39 -0.36
C LEU A 65 14.00 -9.25 0.75
N GLN A 66 13.10 -10.15 0.38
CA GLN A 66 12.45 -11.10 1.30
C GLN A 66 13.46 -12.13 1.83
N ASP A 67 14.32 -12.65 0.95
CA ASP A 67 15.42 -13.54 1.33
C ASP A 67 16.42 -12.82 2.24
N ALA A 68 16.80 -11.58 1.93
CA ALA A 68 17.68 -10.79 2.79
C ALA A 68 17.09 -10.53 4.18
N ARG A 69 15.80 -10.18 4.27
CA ARG A 69 15.10 -10.00 5.56
C ARG A 69 15.07 -11.30 6.36
N ARG A 70 14.89 -12.44 5.70
CA ARG A 70 14.90 -13.76 6.35
C ARG A 70 16.27 -14.07 6.93
N ILE A 71 17.34 -13.87 6.16
CA ILE A 71 18.72 -14.09 6.62
C ILE A 71 19.04 -13.20 7.83
N LEU A 72 18.64 -11.93 7.79
CA LEU A 72 18.80 -11.00 8.92
C LEU A 72 18.07 -11.45 10.18
N ALA A 73 16.82 -11.92 10.04
CA ALA A 73 16.05 -12.43 11.18
C ALA A 73 16.64 -13.72 11.77
N GLU A 74 17.15 -14.62 10.93
CA GLU A 74 17.86 -15.83 11.37
C GLU A 74 19.16 -15.47 12.10
N ALA A 75 19.90 -14.46 11.61
CA ALA A 75 21.11 -13.97 12.26
C ALA A 75 20.82 -13.33 13.62
N GLU A 76 19.79 -12.48 13.71
CA GLU A 76 19.37 -11.84 14.97
C GLU A 76 18.90 -12.89 16.00
N ALA A 77 18.19 -13.93 15.58
CA ALA A 77 17.81 -15.03 16.47
C ALA A 77 19.02 -15.83 16.99
N HIS A 78 20.05 -16.01 16.16
CA HIS A 78 21.29 -16.69 16.57
C HIS A 78 22.21 -15.81 17.44
N GLU A 79 22.17 -14.49 17.27
CA GLU A 79 22.92 -13.55 18.11
C GLU A 79 22.29 -13.40 19.51
N VAL A 80 20.98 -13.65 19.62
CA VAL A 80 20.21 -13.61 20.88
C VAL A 80 20.27 -14.92 21.67
N GLU A 81 20.73 -16.04 21.10
CA GLU A 81 21.19 -17.23 21.85
C GLU A 81 22.67 -17.02 22.21
N PRO A 82 23.00 -16.48 23.39
CA PRO A 82 24.39 -16.38 23.78
C PRO A 82 24.83 -17.77 24.20
N HIS A 83 25.86 -18.29 23.53
CA HIS A 83 26.76 -19.36 23.99
C HIS A 83 26.51 -19.81 25.45
N GLU A 84 25.64 -20.81 25.66
CA GLU A 84 25.66 -21.65 26.88
C GLU A 84 26.77 -22.71 26.76
#